data_AF-A0A1Y1K8P9-F1
#
_entry.id   AF-A0A1Y1K8P9-F1
#
_cell.length_a   1.000
_cell.length_b   1.000
_cell.length_c   1.000
_cell.angle_alpha   90.00
_cell.angle_beta   90.00
_cell.angle_gamma   90.00
#
_symmetry.space_group_name_H-M   'P 1'
#
loop_
_entity.id
_entity.type
_entity.pdbx_description
1 polymer ?
#
loop_
_entity_poly.entity_id
_entity_poly.type
_entity_poly.pdbx_seq_one_letter_code
_entity_poly.pdbx_strand_id
1 'polypeptide(L)'
;HFGNAPTSEIINRGLDVLGKDLVGVVNGLAEPTFYAVDRFQLSFYRNMTIHLFIYEALVSAAMYMHVKRGGGPAMQDISYAELKDQVFFLSSLFRGEFIFGSDGLVTNLDNTLRGLEADHIVRLDRDQSGAVTTIGLSVEERKAGRENYDFYCFLIWPFIEASWLAAVSLMGLSPPPGSNGEIWVEQNKAQNSAQLLGKTLYHQGDLSYFEAVNKETLKNSYTRFEQDQIIHVVKSKDPKIPPRIQLDPEWRPSRDPKTGALVAAGKLWDFTEKIASSRREGKNRRDGATVSVRVLRLTDQLGAKLFAEAVDGEKQGKNKVPSRLSVEEQEAHKKDVRRRRKKLNQRAHL
;
A
#
# COMPACT_ATOMS: atom_id res chain seq x y z
N HIS A 1 -15.77 26.40 -19.94
CA HIS A 1 -14.55 26.70 -20.71
C HIS A 1 -13.57 27.43 -19.82
N PHE A 2 -12.38 26.88 -19.59
CA PHE A 2 -11.36 27.40 -18.66
C PHE A 2 -10.16 28.06 -19.36
N GLY A 3 -10.14 28.13 -20.70
CA GLY A 3 -8.91 28.30 -21.49
C GLY A 3 -8.05 29.54 -21.19
N ASN A 4 -8.62 30.61 -20.63
CA ASN A 4 -7.89 31.85 -20.27
C ASN A 4 -8.23 32.36 -18.85
N ALA A 5 -8.92 31.56 -18.01
CA ALA A 5 -9.28 32.01 -16.67
C ALA A 5 -8.03 32.00 -15.76
N PRO A 6 -7.79 33.04 -14.95
CA PRO A 6 -6.73 33.00 -13.94
C PRO A 6 -6.91 31.81 -13.00
N THR A 7 -5.82 31.21 -12.52
CA THR A 7 -5.85 30.06 -11.59
C THR A 7 -6.73 30.33 -10.37
N SER A 8 -6.71 31.55 -9.83
CA SER A 8 -7.56 31.96 -8.71
C SER A 8 -9.06 31.86 -9.02
N GLU A 9 -9.47 32.19 -10.24
CA GLU A 9 -10.86 32.07 -10.68
C GLU A 9 -11.26 30.60 -10.83
N ILE A 10 -10.37 29.76 -11.36
CA ILE A 10 -10.59 28.32 -11.47
C ILE A 10 -10.77 27.70 -10.09
N ILE A 11 -9.90 28.06 -9.13
CA ILE A 11 -9.99 27.60 -7.74
C ILE A 11 -11.30 28.04 -7.10
N ASN A 12 -11.69 29.31 -7.21
CA ASN A 12 -12.93 29.81 -6.63
C ASN A 12 -14.16 29.07 -7.17
N ARG A 13 -14.25 28.90 -8.50
CA ARG A 13 -15.33 28.12 -9.11
C ARG A 13 -15.33 26.66 -8.66
N GLY A 14 -14.15 26.06 -8.49
CA GLY A 14 -14.00 24.71 -7.94
C GLY A 14 -14.52 24.59 -6.50
N LEU A 15 -14.20 25.57 -5.65
CA LEU A 15 -14.68 25.64 -4.27
C LEU A 15 -16.19 25.86 -4.21
N ASP A 16 -16.76 26.65 -5.12
CA ASP A 16 -18.22 26.84 -5.22
C ASP A 16 -18.94 25.53 -5.55
N VAL A 17 -18.36 24.71 -6.44
CA VAL A 17 -18.90 23.39 -6.81
C VAL A 17 -18.77 22.39 -5.66
N LEU A 18 -17.64 22.38 -4.96
CA LEU A 18 -17.45 21.52 -3.79
C LEU A 18 -18.35 21.92 -2.62
N GLY A 19 -18.60 23.21 -2.47
CA GLY A 19 -19.45 23.77 -1.44
C GLY A 19 -18.84 23.70 -0.04
N LYS A 20 -19.47 24.44 0.87
CA LYS A 20 -19.06 24.63 2.28
C LYS A 20 -19.21 23.37 3.14
N ASP A 21 -20.00 22.40 2.68
CA ASP A 21 -20.17 21.11 3.36
C ASP A 21 -18.97 20.17 3.14
N LEU A 22 -18.18 20.41 2.08
CA LEU A 22 -16.97 19.63 1.78
C LEU A 22 -15.69 20.39 2.15
N VAL A 23 -15.62 21.69 1.84
CA VAL A 23 -14.43 22.51 2.07
C VAL A 23 -14.78 23.75 2.89
N GLY A 24 -14.13 23.90 4.03
CA GLY A 24 -14.26 25.06 4.90
C GLY A 24 -13.08 26.02 4.74
N VAL A 25 -13.26 27.27 5.17
CA VAL A 25 -12.22 28.32 5.16
C VAL A 25 -11.97 28.78 6.58
N VAL A 26 -10.70 28.82 6.98
CA VAL A 26 -10.28 29.41 8.26
C VAL A 26 -10.08 30.91 8.06
N ASN A 27 -10.80 31.71 8.85
CA ASN A 27 -10.70 33.17 8.84
C ASN A 27 -9.66 33.66 9.85
N GLY A 28 -9.16 34.89 9.65
CA GLY A 28 -8.21 35.53 10.58
C GLY A 28 -6.77 35.06 10.44
N LEU A 29 -6.43 34.40 9.33
CA LEU A 29 -5.07 34.01 8.96
C LEU A 29 -4.52 34.96 7.89
N ALA A 30 -3.20 34.92 7.67
CA ALA A 30 -2.51 35.77 6.70
C ALA A 30 -2.99 35.58 5.25
N GLU A 31 -3.55 34.40 4.95
CA GLU A 31 -4.14 34.05 3.66
C GLU A 31 -5.32 33.07 3.83
N PRO A 32 -6.26 33.00 2.87
CA PRO A 32 -7.34 32.02 2.89
C PRO A 32 -6.79 30.60 3.02
N THR A 33 -7.06 29.96 4.16
CA THR A 33 -6.59 28.60 4.42
C THR A 33 -7.78 27.65 4.44
N PHE A 34 -7.73 26.63 3.59
CA PHE A 34 -8.82 25.68 3.41
C PHE A 34 -8.61 24.43 4.28
N TYR A 35 -9.71 23.85 4.74
CA TYR A 35 -9.70 22.54 5.40
C TYR A 35 -10.85 21.67 4.90
N ALA A 36 -10.61 20.35 4.91
CA ALA A 36 -11.63 19.37 4.59
C ALA A 36 -12.66 19.26 5.72
N VAL A 37 -13.91 19.65 5.45
CA VAL A 37 -15.06 19.47 6.35
C VAL A 37 -15.48 17.99 6.33
N ASP A 38 -15.71 17.44 5.13
CA ASP A 38 -15.92 16.00 4.94
C ASP A 38 -14.75 15.38 4.16
N ARG A 39 -13.78 14.85 4.92
CA ARG A 39 -12.61 14.13 4.37
C ARG A 39 -13.00 12.86 3.62
N PHE A 40 -14.06 12.19 4.07
CA PHE A 40 -14.48 10.94 3.46
C PHE A 40 -15.07 11.21 2.08
N GLN A 41 -15.96 12.18 1.97
CA GLN A 41 -16.54 12.53 0.67
C GLN A 41 -15.50 13.10 -0.30
N LEU A 42 -14.59 13.97 0.16
CA LEU A 42 -13.45 14.45 -0.63
C LEU A 42 -12.53 13.32 -1.12
N SER A 43 -12.41 12.24 -0.33
CA SER A 43 -11.61 11.08 -0.77
C SER A 43 -12.20 10.38 -1.99
N PHE A 44 -13.53 10.43 -2.22
CA PHE A 44 -14.12 9.90 -3.45
C PHE A 44 -13.70 10.70 -4.68
N TYR A 45 -13.70 12.03 -4.60
CA TYR A 45 -13.22 12.88 -5.69
C TYR A 45 -11.75 12.61 -6.00
N ARG A 46 -10.89 12.52 -4.97
CA ARG A 46 -9.48 12.12 -5.14
C ARG A 46 -9.36 10.77 -5.85
N ASN A 47 -10.15 9.78 -5.44
CA ASN A 47 -10.13 8.45 -6.03
C ASN A 47 -10.62 8.44 -7.49
N MET A 48 -11.47 9.37 -7.89
CA MET A 48 -11.83 9.53 -9.31
C MET A 48 -10.72 10.20 -10.10
N THR A 49 -10.08 11.22 -9.53
CA THR A 49 -9.01 12.00 -10.19
C THR A 49 -7.72 11.20 -10.36
N ILE A 50 -7.38 10.29 -9.43
CA ILE A 50 -6.10 9.55 -9.47
C ILE A 50 -5.91 8.76 -10.76
N HIS A 51 -6.98 8.25 -11.37
CA HIS A 51 -6.88 7.50 -12.63
C HIS A 51 -6.34 8.33 -13.79
N LEU A 52 -6.51 9.66 -13.75
CA LEU A 52 -5.96 10.57 -14.75
C LEU A 52 -4.45 10.75 -14.63
N PHE A 53 -3.89 10.54 -13.42
CA PHE A 53 -2.51 10.84 -13.08
C PHE A 53 -1.78 9.65 -12.47
N ILE A 54 -2.25 8.43 -12.77
CA ILE A 54 -1.77 7.24 -12.05
C ILE A 54 -0.28 7.00 -12.32
N TYR A 55 0.20 7.21 -13.54
CA TYR A 55 1.61 7.00 -13.84
C TYR A 55 2.51 8.08 -13.23
N GLU A 56 2.09 9.34 -13.27
CA GLU A 56 2.75 10.47 -12.63
C GLU A 56 2.85 10.24 -11.11
N ALA A 57 1.76 9.74 -10.50
CA ALA A 57 1.73 9.36 -9.09
C ALA A 57 2.67 8.20 -8.77
N LEU A 58 2.72 7.16 -9.61
CA LEU A 58 3.65 6.04 -9.42
C LEU A 58 5.12 6.47 -9.56
N VAL A 59 5.44 7.27 -10.58
CA VAL A 59 6.80 7.83 -10.79
C VAL A 59 7.19 8.69 -9.60
N SER A 60 6.31 9.59 -9.15
CA SER A 60 6.58 10.50 -8.04
C SER A 60 6.80 9.74 -6.73
N ALA A 61 5.99 8.72 -6.44
CA ALA A 61 6.15 7.86 -5.27
C ALA A 61 7.40 6.95 -5.34
N ALA A 62 7.85 6.58 -6.54
CA ALA A 62 9.11 5.86 -6.73
C ALA A 62 10.31 6.79 -6.48
N MET A 63 10.31 8.00 -7.05
CA MET A 63 11.32 9.03 -6.77
C MET A 63 11.39 9.37 -5.27
N TYR A 64 10.27 9.30 -4.56
CA TYR A 64 10.20 9.60 -3.13
C TYR A 64 11.14 8.74 -2.27
N MET A 65 11.53 7.55 -2.74
CA MET A 65 12.55 6.71 -2.08
C MET A 65 13.86 7.46 -1.79
N HIS A 66 14.22 8.41 -2.66
CA HIS A 66 15.43 9.23 -2.56
C HIS A 66 15.09 10.63 -2.06
N VAL A 67 14.05 11.28 -2.59
CA VAL A 67 13.65 12.64 -2.21
C VAL A 67 13.41 12.78 -0.71
N LYS A 68 12.82 11.77 -0.05
CA LYS A 68 12.51 11.83 1.38
C LYS A 68 13.73 11.88 2.31
N ARG A 69 14.90 11.42 1.83
CA ARG A 69 16.16 11.42 2.58
C ARG A 69 16.71 12.83 2.82
N GLY A 70 16.22 13.83 2.10
CA GLY A 70 16.70 15.21 2.17
C GLY A 70 18.07 15.38 1.52
N GLY A 71 18.86 16.36 1.98
CA GLY A 71 20.16 16.68 1.39
C GLY A 71 20.08 17.50 0.08
N GLY A 72 21.23 17.67 -0.57
CA GLY A 72 21.32 18.41 -1.83
C GLY A 72 20.69 17.65 -3.02
N PRO A 73 20.44 18.32 -4.16
CA PRO A 73 19.74 17.72 -5.30
C PRO A 73 20.32 16.37 -5.77
N ALA A 74 21.65 16.25 -5.89
CA ALA A 74 22.31 15.02 -6.31
C ALA A 74 22.06 13.81 -5.39
N MET A 75 21.76 14.03 -4.10
CA MET A 75 21.45 12.96 -3.14
C MET A 75 20.01 12.45 -3.26
N GLN A 76 19.15 13.21 -3.96
CA GLN A 76 17.73 12.92 -4.14
C GLN A 76 17.42 12.35 -5.52
N ASP A 77 18.43 12.29 -6.39
CA ASP A 77 18.31 11.72 -7.71
C ASP A 77 18.23 10.18 -7.62
N ILE A 78 17.50 9.58 -8.56
CA ILE A 78 17.27 8.14 -8.68
C ILE A 78 17.71 7.67 -10.06
N SER A 79 18.35 6.49 -10.13
CA SER A 79 18.69 5.91 -11.43
C SER A 79 17.43 5.46 -12.19
N TYR A 80 17.48 5.47 -13.53
CA TYR A 80 16.35 4.99 -14.35
C TYR A 80 16.01 3.53 -14.03
N ALA A 81 17.02 2.69 -13.78
CA ALA A 81 16.82 1.28 -13.42
C ALA A 81 16.03 1.13 -12.11
N GLU A 82 16.44 1.83 -11.05
CA GLU A 82 15.75 1.78 -9.76
C GLU A 82 14.33 2.36 -9.84
N LEU A 83 14.15 3.46 -10.57
CA LEU A 83 12.84 4.06 -10.80
C LEU A 83 11.92 3.07 -11.50
N LYS A 84 12.39 2.49 -12.62
CA LYS A 84 11.63 1.51 -13.40
C LYS A 84 11.23 0.32 -12.53
N ASP A 85 12.16 -0.27 -11.79
CA ASP A 85 11.87 -1.43 -10.94
C ASP A 85 10.82 -1.11 -9.87
N GLN A 86 10.88 0.09 -9.26
CA GLN A 86 9.88 0.50 -8.28
C GLN A 86 8.51 0.80 -8.91
N VAL A 87 8.46 1.47 -10.06
CA VAL A 87 7.20 1.71 -10.78
C VAL A 87 6.56 0.40 -11.22
N PHE A 88 7.36 -0.57 -11.67
CA PHE A 88 6.90 -1.93 -11.99
C PHE A 88 6.32 -2.66 -10.79
N PHE A 89 7.01 -2.59 -9.66
CA PHE A 89 6.53 -3.14 -8.41
C PHE A 89 5.18 -2.52 -7.98
N LEU A 90 5.07 -1.19 -7.95
CA LEU A 90 3.86 -0.49 -7.52
C LEU A 90 2.70 -0.70 -8.51
N SER A 91 2.95 -0.69 -9.83
CA SER A 91 1.94 -0.97 -10.84
C SER A 91 1.40 -2.40 -10.70
N SER A 92 2.27 -3.37 -10.39
CA SER A 92 1.86 -4.75 -10.09
C SER A 92 1.01 -4.81 -8.82
N LEU A 93 1.43 -4.13 -7.75
CA LEU A 93 0.73 -4.08 -6.46
C LEU A 93 -0.69 -3.54 -6.60
N PHE A 94 -0.89 -2.51 -7.43
CA PHE A 94 -2.18 -1.82 -7.58
C PHE A 94 -2.98 -2.22 -8.82
N ARG A 95 -2.62 -3.30 -9.52
CA ARG A 95 -3.33 -3.76 -10.73
C ARG A 95 -4.84 -4.01 -10.53
N GLY A 96 -5.27 -4.30 -9.31
CA GLY A 96 -6.68 -4.49 -8.96
C GLY A 96 -7.40 -3.21 -8.50
N GLU A 97 -6.67 -2.12 -8.26
CA GLU A 97 -7.19 -0.84 -7.77
C GLU A 97 -7.32 0.19 -8.90
N PHE A 98 -6.37 0.19 -9.83
CA PHE A 98 -6.30 1.20 -10.90
C PHE A 98 -6.33 0.59 -12.29
N ILE A 99 -6.90 1.36 -13.20
CA ILE A 99 -6.86 1.09 -14.64
C ILE A 99 -5.54 1.66 -15.18
N PHE A 100 -4.75 0.79 -15.81
CA PHE A 100 -3.49 1.13 -16.45
C PHE A 100 -3.68 1.18 -17.97
N GLY A 101 -2.91 2.03 -18.64
CA GLY A 101 -2.91 2.15 -20.10
C GLY A 101 -2.49 0.86 -20.80
N SER A 102 -3.01 0.62 -22.00
CA SER A 102 -2.79 -0.61 -22.77
C SER A 102 -1.40 -0.73 -23.41
N ASP A 103 -0.67 0.38 -23.54
CA ASP A 103 0.54 0.49 -24.38
C ASP A 103 1.79 -0.20 -23.80
N GLY A 104 1.63 -0.91 -22.68
CA GLY A 104 2.71 -1.57 -21.96
C GLY A 104 3.44 -0.64 -21.00
N LEU A 105 3.99 -1.21 -19.92
CA LEU A 105 4.47 -0.42 -18.80
C LEU A 105 5.72 0.41 -19.12
N VAL A 106 6.60 -0.07 -20.00
CA VAL A 106 7.80 0.68 -20.43
C VAL A 106 7.40 1.92 -21.22
N THR A 107 6.55 1.76 -22.24
CA THR A 107 6.05 2.86 -23.06
C THR A 107 5.34 3.91 -22.23
N ASN A 108 4.46 3.48 -21.31
CA ASN A 108 3.76 4.39 -20.41
C ASN A 108 4.73 5.15 -19.50
N LEU A 109 5.75 4.48 -18.95
CA LEU A 109 6.77 5.12 -18.13
C LEU A 109 7.55 6.18 -18.91
N ASP A 110 8.01 5.85 -20.12
CA ASP A 110 8.78 6.78 -20.95
C ASP A 110 7.95 8.00 -21.37
N ASN A 111 6.68 7.79 -21.75
CA ASN A 111 5.75 8.89 -22.05
C ASN A 111 5.50 9.79 -20.83
N THR A 112 5.32 9.18 -19.66
CA THR A 112 5.12 9.91 -18.40
C THR A 112 6.34 10.76 -18.06
N LEU A 113 7.55 10.20 -18.17
CA LEU A 113 8.78 10.95 -17.90
C LEU A 113 8.97 12.13 -18.85
N ARG A 114 8.66 11.97 -20.13
CA ARG A 114 8.70 13.07 -21.12
C ARG A 114 7.67 14.15 -20.80
N GLY A 115 6.46 13.77 -20.39
CA GLY A 115 5.43 14.72 -19.96
C GLY A 115 5.87 15.52 -18.74
N LEU A 116 6.31 14.84 -17.68
CA LEU A 116 6.80 15.47 -16.46
C LEU A 116 8.03 16.37 -16.69
N GLU A 117 8.90 16.04 -17.65
CA GLU A 117 10.02 16.90 -18.03
C GLU A 117 9.56 18.15 -18.78
N ALA A 118 8.62 17.99 -19.72
CA ALA A 118 8.03 19.10 -20.48
C ALA A 118 7.27 20.08 -19.58
N ASP A 119 6.63 19.57 -18.52
CA ASP A 119 5.94 20.37 -17.51
C ASP A 119 6.89 20.96 -16.45
N HIS A 120 8.20 20.77 -16.62
CA HIS A 120 9.24 21.24 -15.69
C HIS A 120 9.07 20.71 -14.26
N ILE A 121 8.55 19.49 -14.09
CA ILE A 121 8.41 18.84 -12.78
C ILE A 121 9.66 18.01 -12.48
N VAL A 122 10.16 17.28 -13.48
CA VAL A 122 11.38 16.46 -13.36
C VAL A 122 12.46 16.92 -14.34
N ARG A 123 13.70 16.60 -14.00
CA ARG A 123 14.88 16.70 -14.87
C ARG A 123 15.30 15.29 -15.26
N LEU A 124 15.55 15.06 -16.55
CA LEU A 124 16.08 13.78 -17.04
C LEU A 124 17.52 13.97 -17.54
N ASP A 125 18.46 13.35 -16.83
CA ASP A 125 19.86 13.34 -17.24
C ASP A 125 20.09 12.17 -18.20
N ARG A 126 20.68 12.47 -19.36
CA ARG A 126 20.87 11.51 -20.45
C ARG A 126 22.36 11.26 -20.73
N ASP A 127 22.68 10.05 -21.17
CA ASP A 127 24.04 9.72 -21.62
C ASP A 127 24.31 10.20 -23.06
N GLN A 128 25.49 9.86 -23.59
CA GLN A 128 25.90 10.21 -24.96
C GLN A 128 25.00 9.61 -26.05
N SER A 129 24.29 8.52 -25.75
CA SER A 129 23.34 7.88 -26.66
C SER A 129 21.93 8.49 -26.59
N GLY A 130 21.71 9.43 -25.66
CA GLY A 130 20.41 10.04 -25.40
C GLY A 130 19.52 9.21 -24.47
N ALA A 131 20.02 8.12 -23.89
CA ALA A 131 19.27 7.29 -22.96
C ALA A 131 19.21 7.95 -21.57
N VAL A 132 18.04 7.93 -20.93
CA VAL A 132 17.86 8.46 -19.58
C VAL A 132 18.62 7.59 -18.59
N THR A 133 19.52 8.21 -17.84
CA THR A 133 20.33 7.53 -16.81
C THR A 133 19.83 7.84 -15.42
N THR A 134 19.48 9.10 -15.16
CA THR A 134 19.14 9.62 -13.84
C THR A 134 17.95 10.57 -13.93
N ILE A 135 17.10 10.53 -12.91
CA ILE A 135 15.91 11.35 -12.80
C ILE A 135 15.97 12.11 -11.48
N GLY A 136 15.72 13.42 -11.53
CA GLY A 136 15.67 14.29 -10.37
C GLY A 136 14.51 15.27 -10.44
N LEU A 137 14.23 15.98 -9.35
CA LEU A 137 13.33 17.13 -9.40
C LEU A 137 14.00 18.27 -10.18
N SER A 138 13.22 18.96 -11.02
CA SER A 138 13.69 20.15 -11.73
C SER A 138 14.04 21.30 -10.78
N VAL A 139 14.72 22.33 -11.28
CA VAL A 139 15.03 23.52 -10.48
C VAL A 139 13.76 24.34 -10.23
N GLU A 140 12.88 24.38 -11.22
CA GLU A 140 11.60 25.09 -11.22
C GLU A 140 10.67 24.51 -10.16
N GLU A 141 10.50 23.19 -10.16
CA GLU A 141 9.65 22.47 -9.19
C GLU A 141 10.18 22.66 -7.76
N ARG A 142 11.50 22.65 -7.57
CA ARG A 142 12.12 22.94 -6.26
C ARG A 142 11.86 24.37 -5.81
N LYS A 143 11.97 25.36 -6.70
CA LYS A 143 11.69 26.78 -6.39
C LYS A 143 10.22 27.00 -6.06
N ALA A 144 9.32 26.24 -6.68
CA ALA A 144 7.89 26.23 -6.39
C ALA A 144 7.50 25.41 -5.14
N GLY A 145 8.46 24.99 -4.30
CA GLY A 145 8.15 24.23 -3.08
C GLY A 145 7.77 22.76 -3.30
N ARG A 146 7.92 22.24 -4.52
CA ARG A 146 7.57 20.88 -4.95
C ARG A 146 6.06 20.59 -4.95
N GLU A 147 5.24 21.61 -5.20
CA GLU A 147 3.78 21.52 -5.12
C GLU A 147 3.18 20.47 -6.06
N ASN A 148 3.64 20.39 -7.32
CA ASN A 148 3.09 19.44 -8.30
C ASN A 148 3.56 18.01 -8.00
N TYR A 149 4.84 17.85 -7.67
CA TYR A 149 5.42 16.59 -7.25
C TYR A 149 4.73 16.04 -5.99
N ASP A 150 4.55 16.87 -4.97
CA ASP A 150 3.88 16.48 -3.73
C ASP A 150 2.38 16.18 -4.01
N PHE A 151 1.72 16.92 -4.92
CA PHE A 151 0.35 16.60 -5.37
C PHE A 151 0.23 15.17 -5.90
N TYR A 152 1.09 14.75 -6.84
CA TYR A 152 1.07 13.39 -7.37
C TYR A 152 1.31 12.34 -6.28
N CYS A 153 2.23 12.62 -5.34
CA CYS A 153 2.46 11.76 -4.20
C CYS A 153 1.21 11.65 -3.30
N PHE A 154 0.51 12.75 -3.04
CA PHE A 154 -0.71 12.78 -2.22
C PHE A 154 -1.85 11.95 -2.79
N LEU A 155 -1.93 11.79 -4.11
CA LEU A 155 -2.94 10.95 -4.74
C LEU A 155 -2.77 9.47 -4.33
N ILE A 156 -1.54 8.96 -4.35
CA ILE A 156 -1.27 7.52 -4.23
C ILE A 156 -0.82 7.06 -2.84
N TRP A 157 -0.24 7.93 -2.01
CA TRP A 157 0.26 7.54 -0.68
C TRP A 157 -0.76 6.83 0.22
N PRO A 158 -2.05 7.22 0.27
CA PRO A 158 -3.05 6.48 1.04
C PRO A 158 -3.15 4.99 0.65
N PHE A 159 -3.02 4.68 -0.64
CA PHE A 159 -3.08 3.31 -1.15
C PHE A 159 -1.78 2.53 -0.84
N ILE A 160 -0.62 3.19 -0.96
CA ILE A 160 0.67 2.59 -0.54
C ILE A 160 0.66 2.28 0.96
N GLU A 161 0.15 3.19 1.79
CA GLU A 161 -0.01 2.95 3.22
C GLU A 161 -1.01 1.82 3.52
N ALA A 162 -2.11 1.72 2.76
CA ALA A 162 -3.09 0.64 2.92
C ALA A 162 -2.48 -0.74 2.57
N SER A 163 -1.77 -0.84 1.45
CA SER A 163 -1.10 -2.09 1.06
C SER A 163 0.03 -2.46 2.01
N TRP A 164 0.78 -1.48 2.53
CA TRP A 164 1.76 -1.72 3.58
C TRP A 164 1.10 -2.22 4.87
N LEU A 165 0.02 -1.59 5.32
CA LEU A 165 -0.73 -2.01 6.51
C LEU A 165 -1.25 -3.44 6.35
N ALA A 166 -1.79 -3.77 5.17
CA ALA A 166 -2.21 -5.12 4.85
C ALA A 166 -1.02 -6.09 4.92
N ALA A 167 0.13 -5.78 4.32
CA ALA A 167 1.32 -6.63 4.34
C ALA A 167 1.88 -6.85 5.76
N VAL A 168 1.96 -5.78 6.56
CA VAL A 168 2.33 -5.83 7.98
C VAL A 168 1.37 -6.75 8.74
N SER A 169 0.06 -6.60 8.55
CA SER A 169 -0.93 -7.40 9.26
C SER A 169 -0.82 -8.91 8.97
N LEU A 170 -0.28 -9.29 7.80
CA LEU A 170 0.00 -10.69 7.47
C LEU A 170 1.06 -11.32 8.37
N MET A 171 1.99 -10.53 8.94
CA MET A 171 2.99 -11.05 9.87
C MET A 171 2.32 -11.61 11.14
N GLY A 172 1.15 -11.07 11.51
CA GLY A 172 0.33 -11.58 12.62
C GLY A 172 -0.35 -12.92 12.31
N LEU A 173 -0.32 -13.38 11.05
CA LEU A 173 -0.77 -14.72 10.66
C LEU A 173 0.35 -15.77 10.77
N SER A 174 1.52 -15.41 11.28
CA SER A 174 2.55 -16.37 11.68
C SER A 174 2.10 -17.16 12.91
N PRO A 175 2.13 -18.50 12.87
CA PRO A 175 1.75 -19.34 14.00
C PRO A 175 2.46 -18.92 15.29
N PRO A 176 1.75 -18.81 16.43
CA PRO A 176 2.36 -18.48 17.71
C PRO A 176 3.27 -19.62 18.19
N PRO A 177 4.21 -19.35 19.12
CA PRO A 177 5.08 -20.39 19.69
C PRO A 177 4.29 -21.61 20.17
N GLY A 178 4.76 -22.81 19.82
CA GLY A 178 4.10 -24.07 20.17
C GLY A 178 2.93 -24.48 19.27
N SER A 179 2.55 -23.67 18.26
CA SER A 179 1.58 -24.04 17.23
C SER A 179 2.26 -24.76 16.06
N ASN A 180 1.63 -25.82 15.54
CA ASN A 180 2.11 -26.60 14.40
C ASN A 180 1.77 -25.97 13.03
N GLY A 181 1.22 -24.75 12.99
CA GLY A 181 0.92 -24.04 11.75
C GLY A 181 -0.21 -24.65 10.92
N GLU A 182 -1.06 -25.46 11.54
CA GLU A 182 -2.27 -26.04 10.92
C GLU A 182 -3.52 -25.18 11.11
N ILE A 183 -3.43 -24.14 11.93
CA ILE A 183 -4.58 -23.29 12.26
C ILE A 183 -4.85 -22.32 11.09
N TRP A 184 -6.11 -22.27 10.69
CA TRP A 184 -6.68 -21.36 9.70
C TRP A 184 -7.54 -20.32 10.40
N VAL A 185 -7.32 -19.05 10.09
CA VAL A 185 -8.03 -17.93 10.70
C VAL A 185 -9.19 -17.52 9.81
N GLU A 186 -10.32 -17.08 10.35
CA GLU A 186 -11.39 -16.51 9.52
C GLU A 186 -10.92 -15.25 8.80
N GLN A 187 -11.13 -15.16 7.49
CA GLN A 187 -10.64 -14.07 6.65
C GLN A 187 -11.16 -12.70 7.12
N ASN A 188 -12.45 -12.62 7.48
CA ASN A 188 -13.06 -11.39 7.97
C ASN A 188 -12.45 -10.93 9.30
N LYS A 189 -12.11 -11.87 10.22
CA LYS A 189 -11.46 -11.53 11.49
C LYS A 189 -10.05 -10.99 11.26
N ALA A 190 -9.28 -11.62 10.36
CA ALA A 190 -7.96 -11.13 9.96
C ALA A 190 -8.03 -9.69 9.37
N GLN A 191 -8.97 -9.43 8.46
CA GLN A 191 -9.16 -8.10 7.87
C GLN A 191 -9.61 -7.05 8.90
N ASN A 192 -10.52 -7.40 9.81
CA ASN A 192 -10.93 -6.50 10.89
C ASN A 192 -9.77 -6.20 11.85
N SER A 193 -8.92 -7.19 12.13
CA SER A 193 -7.70 -7.01 12.92
C SER A 193 -6.70 -6.07 12.23
N ALA A 194 -6.50 -6.21 10.91
CA ALA A 194 -5.69 -5.28 10.13
C ALA A 194 -6.23 -3.85 10.20
N GLN A 195 -7.56 -3.68 10.14
CA GLN A 195 -8.19 -2.38 10.30
C GLN A 195 -7.97 -1.79 11.70
N LEU A 196 -8.10 -2.61 12.76
CA LEU A 196 -7.84 -2.20 14.14
C LEU A 196 -6.37 -1.77 14.33
N LEU A 197 -5.43 -2.54 13.77
CA LEU A 197 -4.02 -2.17 13.72
C LEU A 197 -3.85 -0.80 13.04
N GLY A 198 -4.46 -0.60 11.86
CA GLY A 198 -4.40 0.65 11.12
C GLY A 198 -4.89 1.86 11.91
N LYS A 199 -6.05 1.75 12.56
CA LYS A 199 -6.57 2.82 13.44
C LYS A 199 -5.55 3.16 14.54
N THR A 200 -4.98 2.13 15.17
CA THR A 200 -3.97 2.29 16.22
C THR A 200 -2.73 3.00 15.69
N LEU A 201 -2.17 2.55 14.56
CA LEU A 201 -0.98 3.13 13.94
C LEU A 201 -1.19 4.57 13.49
N TYR A 202 -2.37 4.91 12.97
CA TYR A 202 -2.72 6.30 12.63
C TYR A 202 -2.70 7.21 13.86
N HIS A 203 -3.36 6.82 14.95
CA HIS A 203 -3.37 7.61 16.18
C HIS A 203 -2.00 7.68 16.86
N GLN A 204 -1.12 6.70 16.63
CA GLN A 204 0.28 6.71 17.08
C GLN A 204 1.22 7.50 16.15
N GLY A 205 0.73 7.96 14.99
CA GLY A 205 1.53 8.70 14.01
C GLY A 205 2.40 7.84 13.09
N ASP A 206 2.23 6.52 13.11
CA ASP A 206 2.92 5.54 12.25
C ASP A 206 2.30 5.43 10.85
N LEU A 207 1.02 5.80 10.71
CA LEU A 207 0.35 6.05 9.44
C LEU A 207 0.08 7.56 9.28
N SER A 208 0.29 8.08 8.08
CA SER A 208 0.01 9.48 7.76
C SER A 208 -1.46 9.71 7.38
N TYR A 209 -2.07 8.75 6.70
CA TYR A 209 -3.41 8.86 6.10
C TYR A 209 -4.40 7.94 6.79
N PHE A 210 -5.51 8.48 7.27
CA PHE A 210 -6.56 7.66 7.88
C PHE A 210 -7.30 6.83 6.82
N GLU A 211 -7.32 7.33 5.59
CA GLU A 211 -7.86 6.68 4.40
C GLU A 211 -7.18 5.34 4.10
N ALA A 212 -5.94 5.14 4.56
CA ALA A 212 -5.23 3.86 4.46
C ALA A 212 -5.94 2.72 5.23
N VAL A 213 -6.83 3.06 6.15
CA VAL A 213 -7.61 2.13 6.99
C VAL A 213 -8.95 1.75 6.34
N ASN A 214 -9.18 2.17 5.08
CA ASN A 214 -10.37 1.83 4.32
C ASN A 214 -10.52 0.30 4.16
N LYS A 215 -11.71 -0.21 4.50
CA LYS A 215 -11.99 -1.65 4.49
C LYS A 215 -11.89 -2.27 3.10
N GLU A 216 -12.32 -1.57 2.07
CA GLU A 216 -12.32 -2.08 0.71
C GLU A 216 -10.90 -2.11 0.13
N THR A 217 -10.12 -1.05 0.32
CA THR A 217 -8.70 -1.02 -0.08
C THR A 217 -7.88 -2.11 0.64
N LEU A 218 -8.16 -2.38 1.91
CA LEU A 218 -7.53 -3.50 2.63
C LEU A 218 -7.93 -4.87 2.04
N LYS A 219 -9.22 -5.09 1.73
CA LYS A 219 -9.67 -6.33 1.09
C LYS A 219 -9.05 -6.55 -0.29
N ASN A 220 -8.93 -5.49 -1.08
CA ASN A 220 -8.28 -5.52 -2.38
C ASN A 220 -6.80 -5.88 -2.24
N SER A 221 -6.10 -5.30 -1.26
CA SER A 221 -4.72 -5.66 -0.93
C SER A 221 -4.59 -7.14 -0.55
N TYR A 222 -5.48 -7.68 0.30
CA TYR A 222 -5.51 -9.11 0.61
C TYR A 222 -5.77 -9.96 -0.65
N THR A 223 -6.72 -9.57 -1.49
CA THR A 223 -7.02 -10.27 -2.74
C THR A 223 -5.79 -10.31 -3.65
N ARG A 224 -5.04 -9.20 -3.73
CA ARG A 224 -3.76 -9.15 -4.45
C ARG A 224 -2.74 -10.12 -3.85
N PHE A 225 -2.57 -10.13 -2.54
CA PHE A 225 -1.65 -11.05 -1.86
C PHE A 225 -2.04 -12.52 -2.04
N GLU A 226 -3.33 -12.83 -2.19
CA GLU A 226 -3.81 -14.17 -2.52
C GLU A 226 -3.43 -14.55 -3.97
N GLN A 227 -3.56 -13.62 -4.91
CA GLN A 227 -3.16 -13.82 -6.30
C GLN A 227 -1.65 -14.06 -6.44
N ASP A 228 -0.85 -13.33 -5.65
CA ASP A 228 0.61 -13.47 -5.60
C ASP A 228 1.09 -14.66 -4.74
N GLN A 229 0.16 -15.45 -4.19
CA GLN A 229 0.43 -16.65 -3.37
C GLN A 229 1.22 -16.36 -2.08
N ILE A 230 1.10 -15.14 -1.55
CA ILE A 230 1.59 -14.77 -0.22
C ILE A 230 0.66 -15.36 0.86
N ILE A 231 -0.64 -15.35 0.58
CA ILE A 231 -1.69 -15.93 1.42
C ILE A 231 -2.50 -16.95 0.64
N HIS A 232 -3.09 -17.87 1.39
CA HIS A 232 -4.03 -18.86 0.91
C HIS A 232 -5.40 -18.64 1.53
N VAL A 233 -6.44 -18.70 0.70
CA VAL A 233 -7.83 -18.61 1.16
C VAL A 233 -8.57 -19.89 0.78
N VAL A 234 -9.20 -20.53 1.75
CA VAL A 234 -10.03 -21.72 1.55
C VAL A 234 -11.48 -21.37 1.85
N LYS A 235 -12.35 -21.67 0.89
CA LYS A 235 -13.81 -21.52 0.98
C LYS A 235 -14.41 -22.90 1.19
N SER A 236 -15.25 -23.05 2.21
CA SER A 236 -15.94 -24.31 2.44
C SER A 236 -17.11 -24.50 1.47
N LYS A 237 -17.52 -25.76 1.26
CA LYS A 237 -18.78 -26.07 0.56
C LYS A 237 -20.00 -25.72 1.42
N ASP A 238 -19.85 -25.72 2.75
CA ASP A 238 -20.90 -25.26 3.66
C ASP A 238 -20.89 -23.72 3.70
N PRO A 239 -21.96 -23.05 3.23
CA PRO A 239 -22.04 -21.59 3.23
C PRO A 239 -22.05 -20.98 4.65
N LYS A 240 -22.28 -21.77 5.70
CA LYS A 240 -22.20 -21.32 7.10
C LYS A 240 -20.75 -21.18 7.58
N ILE A 241 -19.80 -21.83 6.93
CA ILE A 241 -18.39 -21.74 7.26
C ILE A 241 -17.77 -20.60 6.44
N PRO A 242 -17.40 -19.47 7.07
CA PRO A 242 -16.81 -18.35 6.36
C PRO A 242 -15.45 -18.73 5.75
N PRO A 243 -14.98 -18.01 4.72
CA PRO A 243 -13.65 -18.21 4.17
C PRO A 243 -12.57 -18.10 5.26
N ARG A 244 -11.57 -18.99 5.19
CA ARG A 244 -10.45 -19.01 6.11
C ARG A 244 -9.15 -18.76 5.38
N ILE A 245 -8.22 -18.09 6.04
CA ILE A 245 -6.95 -17.62 5.52
C ILE A 245 -5.78 -18.22 6.31
N GLN A 246 -4.69 -18.49 5.59
CA GLN A 246 -3.39 -18.80 6.18
C GLN A 246 -2.27 -18.19 5.32
N LEU A 247 -1.15 -17.86 5.95
CA LEU A 247 0.06 -17.46 5.24
C LEU A 247 0.73 -18.65 4.56
N ASP A 248 1.20 -18.47 3.33
CA ASP A 248 2.03 -19.47 2.66
C ASP A 248 3.30 -19.74 3.51
N PRO A 249 3.71 -21.02 3.68
CA PRO A 249 4.86 -21.36 4.50
C PRO A 249 6.14 -20.61 4.16
N GLU A 250 6.39 -20.31 2.89
CA GLU A 250 7.60 -19.59 2.44
C GLU A 250 7.61 -18.11 2.84
N TRP A 251 6.43 -17.56 3.15
CA TRP A 251 6.24 -16.17 3.52
C TRP A 251 6.20 -15.97 5.03
N ARG A 252 6.22 -17.04 5.85
CA ARG A 252 6.13 -16.94 7.32
C ARG A 252 7.38 -16.28 7.90
N PRO A 253 7.25 -15.11 8.56
CA PRO A 253 8.34 -14.57 9.36
C PRO A 253 8.85 -15.59 10.36
N SER A 254 10.17 -15.64 10.55
CA SER A 254 10.78 -16.42 11.62
C SER A 254 10.49 -15.79 12.98
N ARG A 255 10.61 -16.61 14.03
CA ARG A 255 10.49 -16.17 15.42
C ARG A 255 11.83 -16.33 16.12
N ASP A 256 12.13 -15.40 17.02
CA ASP A 256 13.29 -15.49 17.89
C ASP A 256 13.11 -16.69 18.84
N PRO A 257 14.10 -17.60 18.93
CA PRO A 257 13.95 -18.84 19.69
C PRO A 257 13.92 -18.63 21.22
N LYS A 258 14.41 -17.50 21.72
CA LYS A 258 14.47 -17.19 23.17
C LYS A 258 13.21 -16.48 23.64
N THR A 259 12.72 -15.53 22.85
CA THR A 259 11.62 -14.63 23.21
C THR A 259 10.29 -15.02 22.56
N GLY A 260 10.32 -15.79 21.47
CA GLY A 260 9.14 -16.13 20.67
C GLY A 260 8.63 -15.00 19.78
N ALA A 261 9.26 -13.83 19.81
CA ALA A 261 8.84 -12.65 19.06
C ALA A 261 9.10 -12.81 17.55
N LEU A 262 8.27 -12.15 16.73
CA LEU A 262 8.51 -12.07 15.28
C LEU A 262 9.82 -11.34 14.97
N VAL A 263 10.59 -11.89 14.03
CA VAL A 263 11.82 -11.27 13.53
C VAL A 263 11.52 -10.45 12.28
N ALA A 264 12.09 -9.25 12.22
CA ALA A 264 12.02 -8.34 11.07
C ALA A 264 12.93 -8.82 9.91
N ALA A 265 12.67 -10.02 9.38
CA ALA A 265 13.47 -10.62 8.32
C ALA A 265 12.66 -11.60 7.46
N GLY A 266 13.19 -11.92 6.28
CA GLY A 266 12.63 -12.89 5.34
C GLY A 266 11.68 -12.27 4.31
N LYS A 267 11.15 -13.11 3.41
CA LYS A 267 10.43 -12.67 2.19
C LYS A 267 9.31 -11.67 2.47
N LEU A 268 8.48 -11.90 3.50
CA LEU A 268 7.37 -11.01 3.83
C LEU A 268 7.86 -9.66 4.38
N TRP A 269 8.94 -9.66 5.16
CA TRP A 269 9.56 -8.43 5.64
C TRP A 269 10.14 -7.64 4.47
N ASP A 270 10.91 -8.28 3.59
CA ASP A 270 11.51 -7.63 2.41
C ASP A 270 10.45 -7.03 1.48
N PHE A 271 9.36 -7.76 1.25
CA PHE A 271 8.21 -7.26 0.50
C PHE A 271 7.55 -6.06 1.18
N THR A 272 7.37 -6.12 2.50
CA THR A 272 6.80 -5.02 3.29
C THR A 272 7.69 -3.78 3.24
N GLU A 273 9.01 -3.94 3.32
CA GLU A 273 9.99 -2.86 3.20
C GLU A 273 10.03 -2.27 1.79
N LYS A 274 9.85 -3.10 0.75
CA LYS A 274 9.74 -2.64 -0.64
C LYS A 274 8.49 -1.77 -0.88
N ILE A 275 7.38 -2.02 -0.16
CA ILE A 275 6.24 -1.09 -0.12
C ILE A 275 6.59 0.16 0.69
N ALA A 276 7.23 -0.02 1.85
CA ALA A 276 7.58 1.07 2.77
C ALA A 276 8.55 2.10 2.16
N SER A 277 9.39 1.69 1.20
CA SER A 277 10.33 2.59 0.53
C SER A 277 9.62 3.75 -0.19
N SER A 278 8.42 3.54 -0.73
CA SER A 278 7.60 4.57 -1.39
C SER A 278 6.57 5.23 -0.47
N ARG A 279 6.48 4.84 0.80
CA ARG A 279 5.61 5.50 1.78
C ARG A 279 6.15 6.86 2.17
N ARG A 280 5.23 7.80 2.39
CA ARG A 280 5.46 9.00 3.19
C ARG A 280 5.96 8.59 4.57
N GLU A 281 7.03 9.21 5.05
CA GLU A 281 7.47 9.00 6.42
C GLU A 281 6.34 9.38 7.38
N GLY A 282 6.12 8.55 8.41
CA GLY A 282 5.13 8.83 9.46
C GLY A 282 5.39 10.19 10.12
N LYS A 283 4.40 10.72 10.84
CA LYS A 283 4.51 12.05 11.47
C LYS A 283 5.69 12.14 12.45
N ASN A 284 6.11 10.99 13.00
CA ASN A 284 7.27 10.86 13.89
C ASN A 284 8.51 10.37 13.12
N ARG A 285 9.21 11.29 12.43
CA ARG A 285 10.42 11.01 11.60
C ARG A 285 11.64 10.46 12.36
N ARG A 286 11.60 10.29 13.69
CA ARG A 286 12.82 10.15 14.51
C ARG A 286 13.27 8.72 14.80
N ASP A 287 12.41 7.70 14.68
CA ASP A 287 12.69 6.38 15.28
C ASP A 287 12.40 5.16 14.37
N GLY A 288 12.90 5.14 13.13
CA GLY A 288 12.60 4.05 12.16
C GLY A 288 12.74 2.62 12.71
N ALA A 289 13.82 2.33 13.45
CA ALA A 289 14.03 1.00 14.05
C ALA A 289 13.04 0.69 15.19
N THR A 290 12.77 1.67 16.07
CA THR A 290 11.85 1.51 17.20
C THR A 290 10.40 1.39 16.73
N VAL A 291 10.05 2.08 15.64
CA VAL A 291 8.74 1.97 14.96
C VAL A 291 8.54 0.55 14.45
N SER A 292 9.51 -0.03 13.75
CA SER A 292 9.43 -1.42 13.26
C SER A 292 9.21 -2.44 14.38
N VAL A 293 9.93 -2.32 15.51
CA VAL A 293 9.75 -3.19 16.68
C VAL A 293 8.36 -3.03 17.29
N ARG A 294 7.88 -1.78 17.45
CA ARG A 294 6.54 -1.52 18.01
C ARG A 294 5.44 -2.08 17.13
N VAL A 295 5.51 -1.82 15.83
CA VAL A 295 4.53 -2.30 14.83
C VAL A 295 4.49 -3.82 14.83
N LEU A 296 5.65 -4.49 14.78
CA LEU A 296 5.72 -5.95 14.85
C LEU A 296 5.12 -6.50 16.14
N ARG A 297 5.41 -5.88 17.29
CA ARG A 297 4.85 -6.31 18.58
C ARG A 297 3.32 -6.19 18.61
N LEU A 298 2.76 -5.09 18.12
CA LEU A 298 1.30 -4.90 18.05
C LEU A 298 0.66 -5.93 17.10
N THR A 299 1.28 -6.15 15.95
CA THR A 299 0.87 -7.16 14.98
C THR A 299 0.90 -8.57 15.58
N ASP A 300 1.95 -8.94 16.32
CA ASP A 300 2.06 -10.25 16.96
C ASP A 300 1.00 -10.44 18.06
N GLN A 301 0.73 -9.40 18.85
CA GLN A 301 -0.32 -9.42 19.88
C GLN A 301 -1.72 -9.61 19.28
N LEU A 302 -2.03 -8.90 18.19
CA LEU A 302 -3.30 -9.06 17.49
C LEU A 302 -3.39 -10.44 16.81
N GLY A 303 -2.29 -10.90 16.23
CA GLY A 303 -2.16 -12.25 15.66
C GLY A 303 -2.46 -13.34 16.69
N ALA A 304 -1.82 -13.30 17.86
CA ALA A 304 -2.05 -14.27 18.93
C ALA A 304 -3.52 -14.36 19.34
N LYS A 305 -4.24 -13.22 19.39
CA LYS A 305 -5.68 -13.20 19.65
C LYS A 305 -6.47 -13.90 18.54
N LEU A 306 -6.14 -13.66 17.28
CA LEU A 306 -6.79 -14.34 16.14
C LEU A 306 -6.62 -15.86 16.21
N PHE A 307 -5.43 -16.35 16.57
CA PHE A 307 -5.18 -17.79 16.73
C PHE A 307 -5.97 -18.37 17.91
N ALA A 308 -6.02 -17.68 19.05
CA ALA A 308 -6.82 -18.11 20.20
C ALA A 308 -8.32 -18.19 19.85
N GLU A 309 -8.86 -17.17 19.19
CA GLU A 309 -10.25 -17.13 18.74
C GLU A 309 -10.58 -18.23 17.73
N ALA A 310 -9.65 -18.59 16.84
CA ALA A 310 -9.85 -19.68 15.89
C ALA A 310 -9.96 -21.04 16.61
N VAL A 311 -9.10 -21.28 17.61
CA VAL A 311 -9.12 -22.52 18.40
C VAL A 311 -10.34 -22.61 19.31
N ASP A 312 -10.74 -21.50 19.94
CA ASP A 312 -11.89 -21.48 20.84
C ASP A 312 -13.22 -21.52 20.08
N GLY A 313 -13.28 -20.92 18.88
CA GLY A 313 -14.43 -21.03 17.98
C GLY A 313 -14.74 -22.47 17.56
N GLU A 314 -13.74 -23.35 17.54
CA GLU A 314 -13.93 -24.78 17.29
C GLU A 314 -14.64 -25.50 18.46
N LYS A 315 -14.57 -24.95 19.68
CA LYS A 315 -15.11 -25.57 20.90
C LYS A 315 -16.56 -25.18 21.21
N GLN A 316 -17.07 -24.06 20.67
CA GLN A 316 -18.41 -23.54 21.01
C GLN A 316 -19.50 -23.94 19.98
N GLY A 317 -20.46 -24.76 20.43
CA GLY A 317 -21.37 -25.56 19.60
C GLY A 317 -22.63 -24.92 19.02
N LYS A 318 -22.60 -23.66 18.53
CA LYS A 318 -23.74 -23.12 17.74
C LYS A 318 -23.37 -22.50 16.39
N ASN A 319 -22.14 -22.03 16.21
CA ASN A 319 -21.59 -21.54 14.92
C ASN A 319 -20.12 -21.99 14.81
N LYS A 320 -19.90 -23.31 14.84
CA LYS A 320 -18.56 -23.90 14.89
C LYS A 320 -17.85 -23.68 13.54
N VAL A 321 -16.89 -22.77 13.53
CA VAL A 321 -15.96 -22.61 12.40
C VAL A 321 -14.73 -23.47 12.72
N PRO A 322 -14.44 -24.55 11.96
CA PRO A 322 -13.29 -25.39 12.25
C PRO A 322 -11.98 -24.62 12.05
N SER A 323 -11.07 -24.72 13.02
CA SER A 323 -9.74 -24.10 12.93
C SER A 323 -8.81 -24.86 11.98
N ARG A 324 -9.12 -26.13 11.67
CA ARG A 324 -8.41 -26.99 10.73
C ARG A 324 -9.26 -27.32 9.52
N LEU A 325 -8.61 -27.50 8.37
CA LEU A 325 -9.26 -27.97 7.15
C LEU A 325 -9.57 -29.46 7.22
N SER A 326 -10.71 -29.85 6.66
CA SER A 326 -11.02 -31.27 6.42
C SER A 326 -10.07 -31.88 5.37
N VAL A 327 -10.00 -33.21 5.27
CA VAL A 327 -9.17 -33.90 4.27
C VAL A 327 -9.52 -33.45 2.84
N GLU A 328 -10.82 -33.35 2.52
CA GLU A 328 -11.29 -32.86 1.23
C GLU A 328 -10.83 -31.42 0.94
N GLU A 329 -10.93 -30.54 1.94
CA GLU A 329 -10.51 -29.13 1.81
C GLU A 329 -9.00 -29.03 1.61
N GLN A 330 -8.21 -29.87 2.30
CA GLN A 330 -6.75 -29.92 2.13
C GLN A 330 -6.35 -30.38 0.73
N GLU A 331 -6.98 -31.43 0.20
CA GLU A 331 -6.69 -31.93 -1.16
C GLU A 331 -7.07 -30.91 -2.23
N ALA A 332 -8.26 -30.30 -2.10
CA ALA A 332 -8.71 -29.25 -3.01
C ALA A 332 -7.75 -28.04 -2.98
N HIS A 333 -7.33 -27.63 -1.79
CA HIS A 333 -6.38 -26.53 -1.62
C HIS A 333 -5.02 -26.84 -2.27
N LYS A 334 -4.44 -28.02 -2.01
CA LYS A 334 -3.17 -28.44 -2.63
C LYS A 334 -3.23 -28.41 -4.16
N LYS A 335 -4.35 -28.87 -4.74
CA LYS A 335 -4.57 -28.83 -6.20
C LYS A 335 -4.65 -27.40 -6.73
N ASP A 336 -5.34 -26.49 -6.02
CA ASP A 336 -5.44 -25.09 -6.42
C ASP A 336 -4.08 -24.37 -6.36
N VAL A 337 -3.31 -24.55 -5.29
CA VAL A 337 -1.97 -23.97 -5.13
C VAL A 337 -1.05 -24.40 -6.27
N ARG A 338 -1.02 -25.70 -6.59
CA ARG A 338 -0.21 -26.22 -7.70
C ARG A 338 -0.60 -25.58 -9.03
N ARG A 339 -1.89 -25.39 -9.28
CA ARG A 339 -2.42 -24.74 -10.49
C ARG A 339 -2.02 -23.26 -10.55
N ARG A 340 -2.14 -22.52 -9.45
CA ARG A 340 -1.80 -21.09 -9.38
C ARG A 340 -0.30 -20.86 -9.53
N ARG A 341 0.55 -21.63 -8.83
CA ARG A 341 2.02 -21.57 -8.96
C ARG A 341 2.47 -21.81 -10.41
N LYS A 342 1.86 -22.79 -11.11
CA LYS A 342 2.15 -23.02 -12.54
C LYS A 342 1.83 -21.79 -13.41
N LYS A 343 0.70 -21.11 -13.16
CA LYS A 343 0.32 -19.89 -13.89
C LYS A 343 1.25 -18.71 -13.59
N LEU A 344 1.68 -18.56 -12.33
CA LEU A 344 2.62 -17.51 -11.93
C LEU A 344 3.98 -17.68 -12.61
N ASN A 345 4.52 -18.90 -12.63
CA ASN A 345 5.80 -19.17 -13.29
C ASN A 345 5.73 -18.90 -14.81
N GLN A 346 4.60 -19.21 -15.45
CA GLN A 346 4.39 -18.88 -16.86
C GLN A 346 4.33 -17.36 -17.12
N ARG A 347 3.84 -16.58 -16.15
CA ARG A 347 3.78 -15.11 -16.24
C ARG A 347 5.12 -14.43 -15.96
N ALA A 348 5.99 -15.02 -15.13
CA ALA A 348 7.30 -14.46 -14.84
C ALA A 348 8.30 -14.59 -16.01
N HIS A 349 7.96 -15.38 -17.04
CA HIS A 349 8.73 -15.56 -18.28
C HIS A 349 8.21 -14.72 -19.45
N LEU A 350 7.23 -13.85 -19.21
CA LEU A 350 6.69 -12.85 -20.15
C LEU A 350 7.02 -11.45 -19.60
#